data_AF-A0A7C5ZZA4-F1
#
_entry.id   AF-A0A7C5ZZA4-F1
#
_cell.length_a   1.000
_cell.length_b   1.000
_cell.length_c   1.000
_cell.angle_alpha   90.00
_cell.angle_beta   90.00
_cell.angle_gamma   90.00
#
_symmetry.space_group_name_H-M   'P 1'
#
loop_
_entity.id
_entity.type
_entity.pdbx_description
1 polymer ?
#
loop_
_entity_poly.entity_id
_entity_poly.type
_entity_poly.pdbx_seq_one_letter_code
_entity_poly.pdbx_strand_id
1 'polypeptide(L)'
;MKGAKVWGWGEDLELAGRNARMYINKRWKSTTNECSIAILGRKTDKDILFGITVYMSKPEGVEDLVNNLFDIALTKGSKIYFVTVNLYDYMASNERIYRTSLSVMREAYEKREQILIQKFKDHPKVKPLLEGEKTLVILPVTTIFCELESERFNKVIVRTSNCDLDPLLNHSHFIADKLIEHKIATRIIGYDLQNNVDELMIEDLYVREEKVYLWLVHPSTR
;
A
#
# COMPACT_ATOMS: atom_id res chain seq x y z
N MET A 1 4.38 -1.77 20.77
CA MET A 1 4.89 -2.21 19.45
C MET A 1 6.41 -2.24 19.45
N LYS A 2 7.04 -3.36 19.06
CA LYS A 2 8.48 -3.44 18.78
C LYS A 2 8.65 -3.88 17.33
N GLY A 3 9.32 -3.07 16.53
CA GLY A 3 9.57 -3.35 15.12
C GLY A 3 11.05 -3.27 14.78
N ALA A 4 11.44 -3.93 13.70
CA ALA A 4 12.75 -3.76 13.10
C ALA A 4 12.68 -3.87 11.58
N LYS A 5 13.50 -3.07 10.91
CA LYS A 5 13.92 -3.33 9.54
C LYS A 5 14.91 -4.50 9.60
N VAL A 6 14.55 -5.63 9.00
CA VAL A 6 15.35 -6.86 8.99
C VAL A 6 16.12 -7.04 7.68
N TRP A 7 15.76 -6.26 6.66
CA TRP A 7 16.46 -6.22 5.38
C TRP A 7 16.25 -4.86 4.69
N GLY A 8 17.22 -4.41 3.89
CA GLY A 8 17.14 -3.19 3.10
C GLY A 8 17.79 -3.26 1.73
N TRP A 9 17.39 -2.34 0.85
CA TRP A 9 18.02 -2.17 -0.46
C TRP A 9 19.54 -2.07 -0.38
N GLY A 10 20.23 -2.87 -1.19
CA GLY A 10 21.69 -2.97 -1.24
C GLY A 10 22.27 -4.10 -0.38
N GLU A 11 21.45 -4.74 0.45
CA GLU A 11 21.81 -5.96 1.17
C GLU A 11 21.55 -7.20 0.30
N ASP A 12 22.21 -8.31 0.63
CA ASP A 12 22.01 -9.59 -0.02
C ASP A 12 20.56 -10.09 0.21
N LEU A 13 19.89 -10.47 -0.88
CA LEU A 13 18.50 -10.91 -0.89
C LEU A 13 18.30 -12.16 -0.04
N GLU A 14 19.27 -13.07 -0.06
CA GLU A 14 19.20 -14.35 0.68
C GLU A 14 19.18 -14.15 2.20
N LEU A 15 19.54 -12.96 2.68
CA LEU A 15 19.56 -12.64 4.11
C LEU A 15 18.19 -12.23 4.64
N ALA A 16 17.23 -11.85 3.79
CA ALA A 16 15.94 -11.32 4.25
C ALA A 16 15.20 -12.32 5.15
N GLY A 17 15.01 -13.56 4.69
CA GLY A 17 14.34 -14.60 5.45
C GLY A 17 15.10 -15.02 6.70
N ARG A 18 16.43 -15.18 6.61
CA ARG A 18 17.29 -15.54 7.75
C ARG A 18 17.25 -14.48 8.84
N ASN A 19 17.36 -13.20 8.48
CA ASN A 19 17.32 -12.08 9.40
C ASN A 19 15.95 -11.96 10.09
N ALA A 20 14.86 -12.16 9.35
CA ALA A 20 13.51 -12.18 9.91
C ALA A 20 13.34 -13.29 10.94
N ARG A 21 13.74 -14.53 10.61
CA ARG A 21 13.72 -15.68 11.53
C ARG A 21 14.56 -15.43 12.77
N MET A 22 15.79 -14.94 12.61
CA MET A 22 16.68 -14.62 13.74
C MET A 22 16.08 -13.54 14.65
N TYR A 23 15.50 -12.49 14.07
CA TYR A 23 14.85 -11.42 14.83
C TYR A 23 13.66 -11.96 15.64
N ILE A 24 12.78 -12.72 15.00
CA ILE A 24 11.60 -13.30 15.66
C ILE A 24 12.02 -14.27 16.76
N ASN A 25 12.92 -15.22 16.50
CA ASN A 25 13.38 -16.18 17.53
C ASN A 25 13.97 -15.48 18.77
N LYS A 26 14.64 -14.34 18.57
CA LYS A 26 15.23 -13.56 19.68
C LYS A 26 14.21 -12.72 20.44
N ARG A 27 13.13 -12.29 19.79
CA ARG A 27 12.22 -11.24 20.31
C ARG A 27 10.82 -11.75 20.63
N TRP A 28 10.43 -12.92 20.13
CA TRP A 28 9.18 -13.57 20.45
C TRP A 28 9.13 -13.93 21.93
N LYS A 29 8.04 -13.56 22.59
CA LYS A 29 7.83 -13.82 24.02
C LYS A 29 6.53 -14.58 24.21
N SER A 30 6.32 -15.14 25.41
CA SER A 30 5.03 -15.71 25.81
C SER A 30 3.88 -14.69 25.77
N THR A 31 4.18 -13.39 25.82
CA THR A 31 3.21 -12.30 25.70
C THR A 31 3.01 -11.80 24.26
N THR A 32 3.71 -12.37 23.28
CA THR A 32 3.54 -12.00 21.86
C THR A 32 2.34 -12.75 21.30
N ASN A 33 1.35 -12.00 20.82
CA ASN A 33 0.11 -12.54 20.26
C ASN A 33 0.15 -12.60 18.73
N GLU A 34 0.86 -11.65 18.11
CA GLU A 34 0.93 -11.55 16.66
C GLU A 34 2.25 -10.94 16.19
N CYS A 35 2.64 -11.31 14.98
CA CYS A 35 3.70 -10.68 14.20
C CYS A 35 3.16 -10.24 12.85
N SER A 36 3.62 -9.07 12.36
CA SER A 36 3.46 -8.69 10.96
C SER A 36 4.81 -8.66 10.25
N ILE A 37 4.83 -9.18 9.03
CA ILE A 37 5.95 -9.08 8.10
C ILE A 37 5.49 -8.21 6.95
N ALA A 38 6.20 -7.12 6.69
CA ALA A 38 5.88 -6.20 5.61
C ALA A 38 7.05 -6.03 4.65
N ILE A 39 6.81 -6.25 3.36
CA ILE A 39 7.71 -5.90 2.26
C ILE A 39 7.20 -4.60 1.65
N LEU A 40 8.07 -3.61 1.48
CA LEU A 40 7.76 -2.37 0.75
C LEU A 40 8.63 -2.27 -0.50
N GLY A 41 8.01 -1.91 -1.62
CA GLY A 41 8.70 -1.72 -2.89
C GLY A 41 8.04 -0.68 -3.80
N ARG A 42 8.57 -0.56 -5.01
CA ARG A 42 8.05 0.28 -6.09
C ARG A 42 8.12 -0.45 -7.42
N LYS A 43 7.02 -0.43 -8.16
CA LYS A 43 6.97 -0.80 -9.58
C LYS A 43 7.47 0.41 -10.37
N THR A 44 8.70 0.33 -10.89
CA THR A 44 9.47 1.49 -11.36
C THR A 44 8.97 2.08 -12.66
N ASP A 45 8.48 1.26 -13.58
CA ASP A 45 7.92 1.66 -14.88
C ASP A 45 6.58 2.39 -14.76
N LYS A 46 5.81 2.14 -13.70
CA LYS A 46 4.49 2.74 -13.47
C LYS A 46 4.45 3.73 -12.31
N ASP A 47 5.57 3.91 -11.62
CA ASP A 47 5.65 4.68 -10.40
C ASP A 47 4.61 4.29 -9.33
N ILE A 48 4.41 2.98 -9.11
CA ILE A 48 3.48 2.50 -8.09
C ILE A 48 4.28 2.06 -6.88
N LEU A 49 4.09 2.75 -5.74
CA LEU A 49 4.53 2.23 -4.46
C LEU A 49 3.63 1.07 -4.05
N PHE A 50 4.20 -0.01 -3.55
CA PHE A 50 3.42 -1.15 -3.08
C PHE A 50 3.99 -1.73 -1.80
N GLY A 51 3.12 -2.37 -1.02
CA GLY A 51 3.51 -3.15 0.13
C GLY A 51 2.68 -4.41 0.29
N ILE A 52 3.30 -5.47 0.79
CA ILE A 52 2.63 -6.72 1.14
C ILE A 52 2.86 -6.93 2.63
N THR A 53 1.77 -7.04 3.40
CA THR A 53 1.83 -7.29 4.84
C THR A 53 1.11 -8.59 5.17
N VAL A 54 1.81 -9.51 5.85
CA VAL A 54 1.25 -10.77 6.34
C VAL A 54 1.28 -10.78 7.87
N TYR A 55 0.15 -11.10 8.49
CA TYR A 55 -0.02 -11.20 9.93
C TYR A 55 -0.12 -12.66 10.37
N MET A 56 0.58 -13.03 11.44
CA MET A 56 0.64 -14.41 11.93
C MET A 56 0.75 -14.48 13.45
N SER A 57 0.15 -15.50 14.05
CA SER A 57 0.27 -15.78 15.50
C SER A 57 1.33 -16.84 15.83
N LYS A 58 2.02 -17.36 14.83
CA LYS A 58 2.97 -18.46 14.95
C LYS A 58 4.29 -18.09 14.27
N PRO A 59 5.45 -18.15 14.96
CA PRO A 59 6.73 -17.76 14.39
C PRO A 59 7.31 -18.81 13.41
N GLU A 60 6.74 -20.00 13.34
CA GLU A 60 7.22 -21.10 12.50
C GLU A 60 7.06 -20.77 11.00
N GLY A 61 8.08 -21.10 10.19
CA GLY A 61 8.05 -20.92 8.74
C GLY A 61 8.22 -19.47 8.25
N VAL A 62 8.64 -18.54 9.12
CA VAL A 62 8.86 -17.13 8.75
C VAL A 62 9.89 -16.96 7.65
N GLU A 63 10.99 -17.69 7.68
CA GLU A 63 12.03 -17.60 6.65
C GLU A 63 11.46 -17.94 5.26
N ASP A 64 10.76 -19.07 5.17
CA ASP A 64 10.10 -19.49 3.93
C ASP A 64 9.04 -18.48 3.49
N LEU A 65 8.26 -17.92 4.42
CA LEU A 65 7.30 -16.88 4.07
C LEU A 65 8.00 -15.65 3.49
N VAL A 66 9.03 -15.13 4.15
CA VAL A 66 9.74 -13.94 3.69
C VAL A 66 10.35 -14.18 2.33
N ASN A 67 10.98 -15.33 2.11
CA ASN A 67 11.56 -15.68 0.81
C ASN A 67 10.48 -15.72 -0.28
N ASN A 68 9.34 -16.38 -0.04
CA ASN A 68 8.22 -16.40 -0.99
C ASN A 68 7.65 -15.00 -1.26
N LEU A 69 7.48 -14.17 -0.22
CA LEU A 69 7.01 -12.80 -0.39
C LEU A 69 8.01 -11.97 -1.19
N PHE A 70 9.31 -12.20 -1.00
CA PHE A 70 10.36 -11.54 -1.73
C PHE A 70 10.31 -11.90 -3.22
N ASP A 71 10.15 -13.19 -3.55
CA ASP A 71 10.00 -13.67 -4.92
C ASP A 71 8.76 -13.08 -5.62
N ILE A 72 7.63 -13.01 -4.91
CA ILE A 72 6.40 -12.38 -5.40
C ILE A 72 6.61 -10.88 -5.65
N ALA A 73 7.33 -10.21 -4.76
CA ALA A 73 7.57 -8.78 -4.85
C ALA A 73 8.62 -8.43 -5.94
N LEU A 74 9.60 -9.31 -6.18
CA LEU A 74 10.64 -9.20 -7.21
C LEU A 74 10.14 -9.54 -8.62
N THR A 75 9.09 -8.85 -9.04
CA THR A 75 8.58 -8.95 -10.40
C THR A 75 9.34 -8.01 -11.34
N LYS A 76 9.30 -8.27 -12.66
CA LYS A 76 10.05 -7.48 -13.64
C LYS A 76 9.73 -5.99 -13.49
N GLY A 77 10.75 -5.18 -13.24
CA GLY A 77 10.60 -3.72 -13.03
C GLY A 77 10.12 -3.34 -11.63
N SER A 78 10.27 -4.21 -10.63
CA SER A 78 10.02 -3.88 -9.22
C SER A 78 11.33 -3.69 -8.48
N LYS A 79 11.34 -2.74 -7.54
CA LYS A 79 12.45 -2.40 -6.64
C LYS A 79 11.97 -2.55 -5.20
N ILE A 80 12.58 -3.43 -4.42
CA ILE A 80 12.22 -3.65 -3.02
C ILE A 80 13.07 -2.77 -2.12
N TYR A 81 12.45 -1.94 -1.28
CA TYR A 81 13.17 -1.01 -0.42
C TYR A 81 13.60 -1.65 0.89
N PHE A 82 12.69 -2.36 1.56
CA PHE A 82 12.98 -2.99 2.84
C PHE A 82 11.95 -4.04 3.22
N VAL A 83 12.35 -4.90 4.15
CA VAL A 83 11.48 -5.82 4.89
C VAL A 83 11.47 -5.40 6.35
N THR A 84 10.28 -5.33 6.93
CA THR A 84 10.10 -5.08 8.36
C THR A 84 9.38 -6.22 9.04
N VAL A 85 9.72 -6.44 10.30
CA VAL A 85 9.03 -7.35 11.21
C VAL A 85 8.55 -6.54 12.40
N ASN A 86 7.26 -6.63 12.74
CA ASN A 86 6.67 -5.99 13.91
C ASN A 86 6.02 -7.04 14.81
N LEU A 87 6.28 -6.95 16.12
CA LEU A 87 5.70 -7.82 17.12
C LEU A 87 4.69 -7.05 17.97
N TYR A 88 3.55 -7.71 18.20
CA TYR A 88 2.41 -7.18 18.93
C TYR A 88 2.05 -8.11 20.10
N ASP A 89 1.69 -7.49 21.21
CA ASP A 89 1.08 -8.12 22.39
C ASP A 89 -0.46 -8.17 22.27
N TYR A 90 -1.00 -7.87 21.10
CA TYR A 90 -2.41 -7.95 20.75
C TYR A 90 -2.57 -8.38 19.28
N MET A 91 -3.80 -8.66 18.83
CA MET A 91 -4.13 -9.02 17.45
C MET A 91 -4.29 -7.75 16.59
N ALA A 92 -3.17 -7.19 16.12
CA ALA A 92 -3.17 -5.99 15.28
C ALA A 92 -3.93 -6.15 13.96
N SER A 93 -4.00 -7.37 13.42
CA SER A 93 -4.79 -7.68 12.22
C SER A 93 -6.29 -7.42 12.39
N ASN A 94 -6.84 -7.51 13.62
CA ASN A 94 -8.25 -7.27 13.88
C ASN A 94 -8.65 -5.80 13.74
N GLU A 95 -7.69 -4.88 13.90
CA GLU A 95 -7.91 -3.43 13.77
C GLU A 95 -7.81 -2.95 12.31
N ARG A 96 -7.46 -3.85 11.37
CA ARG A 96 -7.20 -3.52 9.97
C ARG A 96 -8.24 -4.19 9.07
N ILE A 97 -9.39 -3.58 8.90
CA ILE A 97 -10.50 -4.16 8.13
C ILE A 97 -10.69 -3.36 6.85
N TYR A 98 -10.57 -4.01 5.70
CA TYR A 98 -10.71 -3.44 4.36
C TYR A 98 -11.63 -4.35 3.52
N ARG A 99 -12.94 -4.28 3.80
CA ARG A 99 -13.93 -5.25 3.30
C ARG A 99 -14.99 -4.62 2.38
N THR A 100 -14.72 -3.42 1.88
CA THR A 100 -15.58 -2.77 0.90
C THR A 100 -15.50 -3.50 -0.44
N SER A 101 -16.61 -3.59 -1.18
CA SER A 101 -16.59 -4.20 -2.51
C SER A 101 -15.80 -3.34 -3.51
N LEU A 102 -15.30 -3.97 -4.57
CA LEU A 102 -14.57 -3.25 -5.62
C LEU A 102 -15.42 -2.14 -6.26
N SER A 103 -16.72 -2.39 -6.49
CA SER A 103 -17.64 -1.42 -7.09
C SER A 103 -17.86 -0.21 -6.19
N VAL A 104 -18.10 -0.43 -4.89
CA VAL A 104 -18.29 0.66 -3.93
C VAL A 104 -17.00 1.47 -3.75
N MET A 105 -15.83 0.82 -3.76
CA MET A 105 -14.54 1.52 -3.71
C MET A 105 -14.31 2.39 -4.96
N ARG A 106 -14.65 1.89 -6.17
CA ARG A 106 -14.58 2.68 -7.41
C ARG A 106 -15.51 3.89 -7.38
N GLU A 107 -16.76 3.72 -6.94
CA GLU A 107 -17.71 4.82 -6.77
C GLU A 107 -17.18 5.87 -5.77
N ALA A 108 -16.60 5.42 -4.65
CA ALA A 108 -15.98 6.31 -3.68
C ALA A 108 -14.79 7.09 -4.26
N TYR A 109 -13.99 6.46 -5.12
CA TYR A 109 -12.88 7.11 -5.82
C TYR A 109 -13.38 8.22 -6.77
N GLU A 110 -14.36 7.93 -7.62
CA GLU A 110 -14.93 8.90 -8.57
C GLU A 110 -15.58 10.09 -7.83
N LYS A 111 -16.36 9.79 -6.78
CA LYS A 111 -16.97 10.81 -5.93
C LYS A 111 -15.91 11.68 -5.26
N ARG A 112 -14.80 11.09 -4.82
CA ARG A 112 -13.69 11.82 -4.21
C ARG A 112 -13.06 12.82 -5.18
N GLU A 113 -12.82 12.44 -6.42
CA GLU A 113 -12.27 13.36 -7.44
C GLU A 113 -13.18 14.57 -7.66
N GLN A 114 -14.50 14.34 -7.74
CA GLN A 114 -15.48 15.43 -7.86
C GLN A 114 -15.44 16.38 -6.66
N ILE A 115 -15.36 15.85 -5.43
CA ILE A 115 -15.28 16.67 -4.22
C ILE A 115 -13.97 17.47 -4.21
N LEU A 116 -12.84 16.87 -4.60
CA LEU A 116 -11.55 17.57 -4.65
C LEU A 116 -11.54 18.69 -5.69
N ILE A 117 -12.15 18.49 -6.86
CA ILE A 117 -12.35 19.55 -7.86
C ILE A 117 -13.12 20.72 -7.24
N GLN A 118 -14.23 20.45 -6.54
CA GLN A 118 -15.02 21.51 -5.89
C GLN A 118 -14.25 22.21 -4.77
N LYS A 119 -13.47 21.47 -3.98
CA LYS A 119 -12.63 22.01 -2.89
C LYS A 119 -11.58 22.98 -3.43
N PHE A 120 -10.94 22.66 -4.56
CA PHE A 120 -9.77 23.39 -5.03
C PHE A 120 -10.02 24.39 -6.17
N LYS A 121 -11.17 24.33 -6.87
CA LYS A 121 -11.47 25.26 -7.98
C LYS A 121 -11.38 26.74 -7.58
N ASP A 122 -11.80 27.07 -6.35
CA ASP A 122 -11.82 28.44 -5.83
C ASP A 122 -10.59 28.77 -4.98
N HIS A 123 -9.62 27.85 -4.89
CA HIS A 123 -8.41 28.07 -4.11
C HIS A 123 -7.61 29.24 -4.70
N PRO A 124 -7.07 30.18 -3.89
CA PRO A 124 -6.41 31.40 -4.39
C PRO A 124 -5.26 31.17 -5.37
N LYS A 125 -4.56 30.03 -5.25
CA LYS A 125 -3.49 29.64 -6.18
C LYS A 125 -3.99 29.03 -7.50
N VAL A 126 -5.21 28.50 -7.51
CA VAL A 126 -5.77 27.69 -8.62
C VAL A 126 -6.71 28.54 -9.46
N LYS A 127 -7.60 29.30 -8.80
CA LYS A 127 -8.64 30.09 -9.44
C LYS A 127 -8.12 31.00 -10.58
N PRO A 128 -7.00 31.75 -10.42
CA PRO A 128 -6.49 32.58 -11.51
C PRO A 128 -6.00 31.78 -12.71
N LEU A 129 -5.57 30.53 -12.51
CA LEU A 129 -5.09 29.65 -13.58
C LEU A 129 -6.22 29.00 -14.37
N LEU A 130 -7.44 29.00 -13.83
CA LEU A 130 -8.64 28.49 -14.49
C LEU A 130 -9.35 29.55 -15.35
N GLU A 131 -8.82 30.76 -15.42
CA GLU A 131 -9.30 31.78 -16.35
C GLU A 131 -9.12 31.31 -17.81
N GLY A 132 -10.14 31.56 -18.65
CA GLY A 132 -10.13 31.18 -20.07
C GLY A 132 -10.55 29.74 -20.36
N GLU A 133 -11.57 29.20 -19.66
CA GLU A 133 -12.17 27.88 -19.92
C GLU A 133 -11.27 26.66 -19.69
N LYS A 134 -10.17 26.84 -18.95
CA LYS A 134 -9.25 25.74 -18.63
C LYS A 134 -9.90 24.72 -17.71
N THR A 135 -9.59 23.45 -17.95
CA THR A 135 -10.09 22.33 -17.16
C THR A 135 -9.17 22.05 -15.97
N LEU A 136 -9.76 21.95 -14.78
CA LEU A 136 -9.07 21.50 -13.57
C LEU A 136 -8.91 19.97 -13.58
N VAL A 137 -7.69 19.48 -13.46
CA VAL A 137 -7.37 18.05 -13.31
C VAL A 137 -6.72 17.84 -11.95
N ILE A 138 -7.32 16.98 -11.13
CA ILE A 138 -6.80 16.62 -9.81
C ILE A 138 -6.04 15.30 -9.92
N LEU A 139 -4.82 15.26 -9.38
CA LEU A 139 -3.97 14.07 -9.30
C LEU A 139 -3.69 13.79 -7.81
N PRO A 140 -4.61 13.13 -7.09
CA PRO A 140 -4.42 12.84 -5.70
C PRO A 140 -3.61 11.56 -5.53
N VAL A 141 -2.55 11.61 -4.71
CA VAL A 141 -1.87 10.37 -4.29
C VAL A 141 -2.89 9.51 -3.55
N THR A 142 -3.25 8.42 -4.21
CA THR A 142 -4.27 7.49 -3.82
C THR A 142 -3.60 6.24 -3.28
N THR A 143 -4.10 5.72 -2.16
CA THR A 143 -3.69 4.41 -1.66
C THR A 143 -4.89 3.48 -1.62
N ILE A 144 -4.72 2.28 -2.15
CA ILE A 144 -5.71 1.20 -2.07
C ILE A 144 -5.15 0.12 -1.16
N PHE A 145 -5.96 -0.33 -0.22
CA PHE A 145 -5.75 -1.58 0.50
C PHE A 145 -6.62 -2.65 -0.13
N CYS A 146 -6.05 -3.84 -0.31
CA CYS A 146 -6.72 -5.05 -0.72
C CYS A 146 -6.49 -6.09 0.37
N GLU A 147 -7.55 -6.49 1.07
CA GLU A 147 -7.50 -7.53 2.10
C GLU A 147 -7.74 -8.89 1.45
N LEU A 148 -6.90 -9.86 1.80
CA LEU A 148 -7.01 -11.24 1.37
C LEU A 148 -7.20 -12.16 2.58
N GLU A 149 -8.02 -13.19 2.37
CA GLU A 149 -8.20 -14.29 3.29
C GLU A 149 -7.03 -15.29 3.16
N SER A 150 -6.67 -15.93 4.26
CA SER A 150 -5.66 -16.98 4.31
C SER A 150 -6.07 -18.06 5.30
N GLU A 151 -5.82 -19.31 4.96
CA GLU A 151 -5.99 -20.45 5.88
C GLU A 151 -4.80 -20.61 6.83
N ARG A 152 -3.64 -20.02 6.48
CA ARG A 152 -2.36 -20.19 7.21
C ARG A 152 -2.02 -18.99 8.08
N PHE A 153 -2.47 -17.81 7.68
CA PHE A 153 -2.12 -16.54 8.29
C PHE A 153 -3.38 -15.82 8.76
N ASN A 154 -3.24 -14.96 9.78
CA ASN A 154 -4.37 -14.24 10.34
C ASN A 154 -4.96 -13.25 9.32
N LYS A 155 -4.08 -12.63 8.52
CA LYS A 155 -4.46 -11.65 7.50
C LYS A 155 -3.34 -11.42 6.50
N VAL A 156 -3.71 -11.16 5.25
CA VAL A 156 -2.79 -10.68 4.22
C VAL A 156 -3.37 -9.39 3.63
N ILE A 157 -2.55 -8.34 3.53
CA ILE A 157 -2.93 -7.04 2.98
C ILE A 157 -1.94 -6.65 1.90
N VAL A 158 -2.47 -6.31 0.72
CA VAL A 158 -1.72 -5.64 -0.34
C VAL A 158 -2.09 -4.16 -0.29
N ARG A 159 -1.08 -3.30 -0.22
CA ARG A 159 -1.20 -1.85 -0.30
C ARG A 159 -0.58 -1.39 -1.61
N THR A 160 -1.25 -0.53 -2.36
CA THR A 160 -0.67 0.13 -3.53
C THR A 160 -0.96 1.64 -3.50
N SER A 161 -0.01 2.47 -3.93
CA SER A 161 -0.13 3.92 -3.91
C SER A 161 0.42 4.59 -5.18
N ASN A 162 -0.38 5.44 -5.83
CA ASN A 162 -0.09 6.23 -7.03
C ASN A 162 -1.24 7.25 -7.27
N CYS A 163 -1.20 8.05 -8.34
CA CYS A 163 -2.21 9.03 -8.70
C CYS A 163 -3.33 8.49 -9.62
N ASP A 164 -3.17 7.29 -10.20
CA ASP A 164 -4.11 6.70 -11.17
C ASP A 164 -4.67 5.37 -10.65
N LEU A 165 -5.99 5.26 -10.59
CA LEU A 165 -6.71 4.12 -10.02
C LEU A 165 -6.49 2.81 -10.79
N ASP A 166 -6.53 2.84 -12.13
CA ASP A 166 -6.51 1.60 -12.90
C ASP A 166 -5.14 0.90 -12.87
N PRO A 167 -4.00 1.60 -13.04
CA PRO A 167 -2.69 1.03 -12.80
C PRO A 167 -2.52 0.49 -11.38
N LEU A 168 -3.06 1.18 -10.38
CA LEU A 168 -3.04 0.74 -8.98
C LEU A 168 -3.75 -0.59 -8.79
N LEU A 169 -5.01 -0.67 -9.25
CA LEU A 169 -5.84 -1.86 -9.13
C LEU A 169 -5.22 -3.04 -9.88
N ASN A 170 -4.77 -2.82 -11.11
CA ASN A 170 -4.11 -3.86 -11.90
C ASN A 170 -2.87 -4.41 -11.19
N HIS A 171 -2.06 -3.56 -10.56
CA HIS A 171 -0.89 -4.01 -9.82
C HIS A 171 -1.26 -4.73 -8.51
N SER A 172 -2.26 -4.22 -7.79
CA SER A 172 -2.79 -4.84 -6.58
C SER A 172 -3.34 -6.24 -6.84
N HIS A 173 -4.14 -6.41 -7.90
CA HIS A 173 -4.67 -7.70 -8.36
C HIS A 173 -3.57 -8.64 -8.78
N PHE A 174 -2.58 -8.16 -9.56
CA PHE A 174 -1.44 -8.99 -9.93
C PHE A 174 -0.68 -9.54 -8.71
N ILE A 175 -0.43 -8.73 -7.68
CA ILE A 175 0.20 -9.20 -6.44
C ILE A 175 -0.72 -10.18 -5.71
N ALA A 176 -2.02 -9.88 -5.61
CA ALA A 176 -3.01 -10.72 -4.97
C ALA A 176 -3.08 -12.12 -5.61
N ASP A 177 -3.11 -12.19 -6.94
CA ASP A 177 -3.12 -13.44 -7.69
C ASP A 177 -1.86 -14.25 -7.40
N LYS A 178 -0.68 -13.61 -7.36
CA LYS A 178 0.58 -14.29 -6.99
C LYS A 178 0.57 -14.81 -5.57
N LEU A 179 0.00 -14.08 -4.61
CA LEU A 179 -0.15 -14.55 -3.23
C LEU A 179 -1.08 -15.77 -3.14
N ILE A 180 -2.12 -15.82 -3.98
CA ILE A 180 -3.04 -16.97 -4.08
C ILE A 180 -2.34 -18.17 -4.74
N GLU A 181 -1.65 -17.96 -5.86
CA GLU A 181 -0.87 -19.00 -6.56
C GLU A 181 0.17 -19.66 -5.63
N HIS A 182 0.84 -18.87 -4.79
CA HIS A 182 1.82 -19.33 -3.80
C HIS A 182 1.18 -19.87 -2.50
N LYS A 183 -0.16 -19.97 -2.42
CA LYS A 183 -0.90 -20.48 -1.25
C LYS A 183 -0.61 -19.70 0.04
N ILE A 184 -0.29 -18.41 -0.08
CA ILE A 184 -0.18 -17.47 1.04
C ILE A 184 -1.56 -16.92 1.37
N ALA A 185 -2.39 -16.69 0.35
CA ALA A 185 -3.78 -16.31 0.46
C ALA A 185 -4.68 -17.31 -0.28
N THR A 186 -5.99 -17.24 -0.05
CA THR A 186 -6.99 -18.07 -0.74
C THR A 186 -7.84 -17.24 -1.70
N ARG A 187 -8.23 -16.03 -1.30
CA ARG A 187 -9.01 -15.09 -2.14
C ARG A 187 -8.93 -13.67 -1.62
N ILE A 188 -9.29 -12.71 -2.47
CA ILE A 188 -9.55 -11.33 -2.08
C ILE A 188 -10.91 -11.26 -1.36
N ILE A 189 -10.95 -10.56 -0.22
CA ILE A 189 -12.19 -10.36 0.56
C ILE A 189 -12.69 -8.93 0.56
N GLY A 190 -11.88 -7.96 0.15
CA GLY A 190 -12.34 -6.62 -0.10
C GLY A 190 -11.23 -5.60 -0.26
N TYR A 191 -11.65 -4.35 -0.35
CA TYR A 191 -10.80 -3.20 -0.59
C TYR A 191 -11.12 -2.09 0.39
N ASP A 192 -10.23 -1.10 0.46
CA ASP A 192 -10.56 0.23 0.96
C ASP A 192 -9.65 1.27 0.32
N LEU A 193 -10.22 2.47 0.18
CA LEU A 193 -9.54 3.65 -0.32
C LEU A 193 -9.04 4.49 0.84
N GLN A 194 -7.74 4.75 0.91
CA GLN A 194 -7.17 5.64 1.93
C GLN A 194 -7.21 7.11 1.49
N ASN A 195 -7.10 7.97 2.50
CA ASN A 195 -7.00 9.43 2.50
C ASN A 195 -8.35 10.12 2.44
N ASN A 196 -8.63 10.92 3.47
CA ASN A 196 -9.77 11.81 3.49
C ASN A 196 -9.47 13.02 2.58
N VAL A 197 -10.48 13.46 1.83
CA VAL A 197 -10.46 14.68 1.02
C VAL A 197 -9.93 15.87 1.81
N ASP A 198 -10.32 15.97 3.07
CA ASP A 198 -10.00 17.12 3.92
C ASP A 198 -8.50 17.23 4.20
N GLU A 199 -7.81 16.10 4.27
CA GLU A 199 -6.38 16.00 4.62
C GLU A 199 -5.45 16.27 3.43
N LEU A 200 -5.96 16.22 2.20
CA LEU A 200 -5.15 16.43 1.01
C LEU A 200 -4.83 17.90 0.80
N MET A 201 -3.55 18.18 0.52
CA MET A 201 -2.99 19.51 0.27
C MET A 201 -2.32 19.56 -1.11
N ILE A 202 -2.23 20.77 -1.68
CA ILE A 202 -1.48 21.00 -2.93
C ILE A 202 0.01 20.84 -2.65
N GLU A 203 0.61 19.84 -3.29
CA GLU A 203 2.07 19.66 -3.38
C GLU A 203 2.63 20.52 -4.50
N ASP A 204 2.05 20.36 -5.68
CA ASP A 204 2.50 21.02 -6.91
C ASP A 204 1.31 21.38 -7.80
N LEU A 205 1.55 22.36 -8.67
CA LEU A 205 0.58 22.98 -9.53
C LEU A 205 1.25 23.39 -10.84
N TYR A 206 0.77 22.85 -11.96
CA TYR A 206 1.29 23.21 -13.27
C TYR A 206 0.19 23.31 -14.33
N VAL A 207 0.44 24.11 -15.35
CA VAL A 207 -0.46 24.33 -16.48
C VAL A 207 0.15 23.71 -17.72
N ARG A 208 -0.63 22.92 -18.45
CA ARG A 208 -0.24 22.38 -19.74
C ARG A 208 -1.44 22.42 -20.67
N GLU A 209 -1.29 23.12 -21.79
CA GLU A 209 -2.38 23.36 -22.75
C GLU A 209 -3.58 23.97 -22.01
N GLU A 210 -4.79 23.45 -22.25
CA GLU A 210 -6.04 23.91 -21.61
C GLU A 210 -6.32 23.24 -20.26
N LYS A 211 -5.29 22.70 -19.59
CA LYS A 211 -5.45 21.96 -18.33
C LYS A 211 -4.56 22.50 -17.23
N VAL A 212 -5.16 22.64 -16.04
CA VAL A 212 -4.47 22.96 -14.79
C VAL A 212 -4.41 21.69 -13.95
N TYR A 213 -3.21 21.17 -13.71
CA TYR A 213 -2.98 19.95 -12.97
C TYR A 213 -2.60 20.27 -11.53
N LEU A 214 -3.29 19.66 -10.57
CA LEU A 214 -2.99 19.75 -9.16
C LEU A 214 -2.50 18.40 -8.64
N TRP A 215 -1.25 18.35 -8.23
CA TRP A 215 -0.75 17.22 -7.46
C TRP A 215 -1.16 17.42 -6.01
N LEU A 216 -1.96 16.48 -5.48
CA LEU A 216 -2.36 16.49 -4.08
C LEU A 216 -1.69 15.36 -3.28
N VAL A 217 -1.17 15.70 -2.10
CA VAL A 217 -0.55 14.73 -1.19
C VAL A 217 -1.11 14.86 0.22
N HIS A 218 -1.03 13.76 0.98
CA HIS A 218 -1.28 13.79 2.42
C HIS A 218 -0.01 14.30 3.14
N PRO A 219 -0.11 15.19 4.16
CA PRO A 219 1.06 15.76 4.84
C PRO A 219 2.07 14.73 5.36
N SER A 220 1.59 13.56 5.80
CA SER A 220 2.45 12.46 6.30
C SER A 220 3.23 11.70 5.23
N THR A 221 3.08 12.07 3.96
CA THR A 221 3.85 11.50 2.84
C THR A 221 5.07 12.35 2.45
N ARG A 222 5.27 13.50 3.11
CA ARG A 222 6.51 14.29 3.10
C ARG A 222 7.45 13.81 4.18
#